data_AF-A0A2K8YYH4-F1
#
_entry.id   AF-A0A2K8YYH4-F1
#
_cell.length_a   1.000
_cell.length_b   1.000
_cell.length_c   1.000
_cell.angle_alpha   90.00
_cell.angle_beta   90.00
_cell.angle_gamma   90.00
#
_symmetry.space_group_name_H-M   'P 1'
#
loop_
_entity.id
_entity.type
_entity.pdbx_description
1 polymer ?
#
loop_
_entity_poly.entity_id
_entity_poly.type
_entity_poly.pdbx_seq_one_letter_code
_entity_poly.pdbx_strand_id
1 'polypeptide(L)'
;MIGAGVAWRLGDNAVKTSYGVAVANSVIRFKADLVANKLYAHPASGSGSVEYYRANDIARRVLTDEQYNVSVEYTDLQGRLIRRDVLTGAPLNQTLTTAYVYDSYERLAAVIPPKLYDYLLSNNLTTDFLLFTDAGFTLPNPVFKENGYAYQYDARGRLIRKHVASAGWTYLVYDKQDRLVMSQDEQDRP
;
A
#
# COMPACT_ATOMS: atom_id res chain seq x y z
N MET A 1 -29.62 -20.54 34.65
CA MET A 1 -29.80 -19.63 33.50
C MET A 1 -28.46 -19.52 32.81
N ILE A 2 -28.39 -19.87 31.53
CA ILE A 2 -27.15 -19.87 30.75
C ILE A 2 -27.04 -18.47 30.12
N GLY A 3 -25.92 -17.77 30.32
CA GLY A 3 -25.78 -16.36 29.96
C GLY A 3 -25.93 -16.08 28.46
N ALA A 4 -26.29 -14.85 28.11
CA ALA A 4 -26.60 -14.39 26.75
C ALA A 4 -25.51 -14.65 25.68
N GLY A 5 -24.29 -15.04 26.06
CA GLY A 5 -23.19 -15.36 25.15
C GLY A 5 -23.19 -16.79 24.58
N VAL A 6 -24.07 -17.68 25.02
CA VAL A 6 -24.05 -19.10 24.58
C VAL A 6 -24.55 -19.26 23.13
N ALA A 7 -25.58 -18.52 22.72
CA ALA A 7 -26.06 -18.54 21.33
C ALA A 7 -25.01 -17.98 20.34
N TRP A 8 -24.23 -16.98 20.76
CA TRP A 8 -23.16 -16.40 19.94
C TRP A 8 -21.97 -17.37 19.77
N ARG A 9 -21.55 -18.06 20.85
CA ARG A 9 -20.47 -19.07 20.77
C ARG A 9 -20.86 -20.34 20.01
N LEU A 10 -22.12 -20.76 20.08
CA LEU A 10 -22.61 -21.98 19.42
C LEU A 10 -22.99 -21.76 17.95
N GLY A 11 -23.30 -20.53 17.56
CA GLY A 11 -23.64 -20.17 16.17
C GLY A 11 -22.45 -19.97 15.23
N ASP A 12 -21.23 -20.28 15.68
CA ASP A 12 -19.98 -20.13 14.90
C ASP A 12 -19.72 -18.69 14.41
N ASN A 13 -20.34 -17.71 15.10
CA ASN A 13 -20.26 -16.27 14.82
C ASN A 13 -18.97 -15.64 15.38
N ALA A 14 -17.92 -16.43 15.57
CA ALA A 14 -16.64 -15.93 16.05
C ALA A 14 -15.79 -15.48 14.87
N VAL A 15 -15.00 -14.41 15.05
CA VAL A 15 -13.97 -14.03 14.08
C VAL A 15 -12.97 -15.18 13.94
N LYS A 16 -12.86 -15.73 12.74
CA LYS A 16 -11.95 -16.83 12.43
C LYS A 16 -10.67 -16.27 11.86
N THR A 17 -9.54 -16.68 12.42
CA THR A 17 -8.22 -16.34 11.88
C THR A 17 -7.51 -17.62 11.46
N SER A 18 -6.98 -17.65 10.23
CA SER A 18 -6.10 -18.72 9.78
C SER A 18 -4.78 -18.13 9.26
N TYR A 19 -3.72 -18.93 9.38
CA TYR A 19 -2.37 -18.55 8.99
C TYR A 19 -1.85 -19.51 7.94
N GLY A 20 -1.00 -19.00 7.06
CA GLY A 20 -0.33 -19.79 6.05
C GLY A 20 0.81 -19.00 5.41
N VAL A 21 1.29 -19.52 4.29
CA VAL A 21 2.34 -18.94 3.47
C VAL A 21 1.77 -18.59 2.10
N ALA A 22 2.33 -17.59 1.43
CA ALA A 22 1.91 -17.28 0.07
C ALA A 22 2.34 -18.37 -0.92
N VAL A 23 1.46 -18.63 -1.88
CA VAL A 23 1.73 -19.50 -3.03
C VAL A 23 2.61 -18.73 -4.02
N ALA A 24 3.45 -19.44 -4.78
CA ALA A 24 4.28 -18.83 -5.83
C ALA A 24 3.44 -17.97 -6.79
N ASN A 25 3.99 -16.82 -7.20
CA ASN A 25 3.40 -15.92 -8.20
C ASN A 25 2.00 -15.35 -7.84
N SER A 26 1.65 -15.32 -6.55
CA SER A 26 0.34 -14.80 -6.10
C SER A 26 0.34 -13.30 -5.75
N VAL A 27 1.47 -12.77 -5.28
CA VAL A 27 1.59 -11.40 -4.81
C VAL A 27 2.68 -10.68 -5.59
N ILE A 28 2.30 -9.58 -6.25
CA ILE A 28 3.22 -8.71 -6.99
C ILE A 28 4.16 -8.02 -6.01
N ARG A 29 5.44 -7.97 -6.37
CA ARG A 29 6.48 -7.33 -5.58
C ARG A 29 6.70 -5.89 -6.05
N PHE A 30 5.90 -4.98 -5.51
CA PHE A 30 6.14 -3.55 -5.68
C PHE A 30 7.39 -3.10 -4.93
N LYS A 31 8.17 -2.22 -5.57
CA LYS A 31 9.39 -1.62 -5.05
C LYS A 31 9.36 -0.11 -5.31
N ALA A 32 9.92 0.66 -4.40
CA ALA A 32 10.08 2.10 -4.58
C ALA A 32 11.56 2.49 -4.49
N ASP A 33 12.01 3.29 -5.45
CA ASP A 33 13.26 4.02 -5.39
C ASP A 33 12.94 5.51 -5.32
N LEU A 34 13.11 6.08 -4.14
CA LEU A 34 12.80 7.49 -3.87
C LEU A 34 13.86 8.45 -4.43
N VAL A 35 15.06 7.95 -4.76
CA VAL A 35 16.14 8.75 -5.36
C VAL A 35 15.93 8.86 -6.86
N ALA A 36 15.66 7.74 -7.52
CA ALA A 36 15.28 7.71 -8.94
C ALA A 36 13.80 8.02 -9.18
N ASN A 37 13.03 8.30 -8.13
CA ASN A 37 11.64 8.71 -8.20
C ASN A 37 10.74 7.72 -8.97
N LYS A 38 10.85 6.44 -8.65
CA LYS A 38 10.12 5.37 -9.35
C LYS A 38 9.49 4.36 -8.40
N LEU A 39 8.26 4.01 -8.70
CA LEU A 39 7.55 2.81 -8.24
C LEU A 39 7.58 1.81 -9.38
N TYR A 40 7.98 0.58 -9.11
CA TYR A 40 8.08 -0.44 -10.16
C TYR A 40 7.82 -1.82 -9.57
N ALA A 41 7.46 -2.75 -10.46
CA ALA A 41 7.20 -4.14 -10.11
C ALA A 41 7.98 -5.11 -11.01
N HIS A 42 9.04 -4.65 -11.67
CA HIS A 42 9.91 -5.45 -12.54
C HIS A 42 11.37 -5.42 -12.03
N PRO A 43 12.30 -6.18 -12.62
CA PRO A 43 13.70 -6.16 -12.21
C PRO A 43 14.31 -4.75 -12.27
N ALA A 44 15.26 -4.46 -11.38
CA ALA A 44 15.89 -3.13 -11.27
C ALA A 44 16.68 -2.70 -12.52
N SER A 45 17.01 -3.65 -13.43
CA SER A 45 17.68 -3.40 -14.70
C SER A 45 16.83 -2.68 -15.76
N GLY A 46 15.60 -2.28 -15.44
CA GLY A 46 14.66 -1.63 -16.35
C GLY A 46 13.51 -2.55 -16.78
N SER A 47 12.78 -2.17 -17.82
CA SER A 47 11.58 -2.88 -18.30
C SER A 47 11.76 -4.39 -18.40
N GLY A 48 10.80 -5.12 -17.84
CA GLY A 48 10.84 -6.58 -17.78
C GLY A 48 9.52 -7.17 -17.31
N SER A 49 9.49 -8.49 -17.14
CA SER A 49 8.32 -9.17 -16.59
C SER A 49 8.06 -8.76 -15.15
N VAL A 50 6.78 -8.71 -14.77
CA VAL A 50 6.35 -8.43 -13.41
C VAL A 50 6.96 -9.46 -12.45
N GLU A 51 7.59 -8.98 -11.39
CA GLU A 51 8.15 -9.76 -10.31
C GLU A 51 7.09 -10.03 -9.24
N TYR A 52 7.11 -11.25 -8.75
CA TYR A 52 6.26 -11.72 -7.67
C TYR A 52 7.12 -12.16 -6.50
N TYR A 53 6.53 -12.18 -5.30
CA TYR A 53 7.14 -12.86 -4.17
C TYR A 53 7.23 -14.37 -4.44
N ARG A 54 8.33 -15.00 -3.98
CA ARG A 54 8.47 -16.45 -4.10
C ARG A 54 7.54 -17.14 -3.11
N ALA A 55 7.28 -18.42 -3.35
CA ALA A 55 6.59 -19.23 -2.35
C ALA A 55 7.35 -19.18 -1.02
N ASN A 56 6.61 -19.06 0.08
CA ASN A 56 7.13 -19.00 1.45
C ASN A 56 7.94 -17.75 1.84
N ASP A 57 8.10 -16.76 0.95
CA ASP A 57 8.82 -15.51 1.29
C ASP A 57 7.98 -14.58 2.19
N ILE A 58 6.66 -14.74 2.16
CA ILE A 58 5.72 -13.87 2.87
C ILE A 58 4.67 -14.72 3.59
N ALA A 59 4.32 -14.30 4.80
CA ALA A 59 3.25 -14.90 5.58
C ALA A 59 1.89 -14.38 5.10
N ARG A 60 0.89 -15.25 5.17
CA ARG A 60 -0.50 -14.97 4.80
C ARG A 60 -1.38 -15.17 6.03
N ARG A 61 -2.20 -14.17 6.34
CA ARG A 61 -3.23 -14.23 7.38
C ARG A 61 -4.60 -14.03 6.75
N VAL A 62 -5.56 -14.90 7.04
CA VAL A 62 -6.94 -14.78 6.58
C VAL A 62 -7.83 -14.58 7.79
N LEU A 63 -8.62 -13.51 7.75
CA LEU A 63 -9.58 -13.11 8.76
C LEU A 63 -10.98 -13.20 8.15
N THR A 64 -11.86 -13.97 8.78
CA THR A 64 -13.28 -14.02 8.42
C THR A 64 -14.08 -13.44 9.58
N ASP A 65 -14.84 -12.38 9.30
CA ASP A 65 -15.67 -11.73 10.30
C ASP A 65 -17.00 -12.48 10.53
N GLU A 66 -17.79 -11.99 11.49
CA GLU A 66 -19.08 -12.57 11.87
C GLU A 66 -20.13 -12.48 10.75
N GLN A 67 -19.90 -11.62 9.76
CA GLN A 67 -20.73 -11.40 8.58
C GLN A 67 -20.21 -12.12 7.34
N TYR A 68 -19.27 -13.07 7.49
CA TYR A 68 -18.64 -13.84 6.42
C TYR A 68 -17.83 -13.00 5.42
N ASN A 69 -17.50 -11.75 5.73
CA ASN A 69 -16.54 -11.00 4.94
C ASN A 69 -15.15 -11.54 5.22
N VAL A 70 -14.37 -11.70 4.16
CA VAL A 70 -13.02 -12.24 4.23
C VAL A 70 -12.04 -11.12 3.96
N SER A 71 -11.07 -10.96 4.84
CA SER A 71 -9.89 -10.14 4.61
C SER A 71 -8.64 -11.00 4.63
N VAL A 72 -7.74 -10.76 3.68
CA VAL A 72 -6.47 -11.48 3.57
C VAL A 72 -5.35 -10.46 3.68
N GLU A 73 -4.40 -10.72 4.55
CA GLU A 73 -3.24 -9.86 4.78
C GLU A 73 -1.97 -10.65 4.48
N TYR A 74 -1.05 -10.01 3.79
CA TYR A 74 0.26 -10.56 3.48
C TYR A 74 1.31 -9.72 4.18
N THR A 75 2.17 -10.38 4.96
CA THR A 75 3.26 -9.74 5.69
C THR A 75 4.60 -10.32 5.28
N ASP A 76 5.64 -9.52 5.26
CA ASP A 76 6.99 -10.04 5.08
C ASP A 76 7.55 -10.69 6.35
N LEU A 77 8.79 -11.18 6.25
CA LEU A 77 9.52 -11.81 7.35
C LEU A 77 9.86 -10.83 8.49
N GLN A 78 9.83 -9.52 8.21
CA GLN A 78 10.00 -8.45 9.19
C GLN A 78 8.68 -8.02 9.85
N GLY A 79 7.54 -8.63 9.47
CA GLY A 79 6.21 -8.34 10.00
C GLY A 79 5.53 -7.11 9.41
N ARG A 80 6.05 -6.54 8.32
CA ARG A 80 5.44 -5.39 7.63
C ARG A 80 4.33 -5.85 6.70
N LEU A 81 3.22 -5.13 6.66
CA LEU A 81 2.08 -5.42 5.80
C LEU A 81 2.43 -5.03 4.35
N ILE A 82 2.44 -6.00 3.43
CA ILE A 82 2.73 -5.76 2.00
C ILE A 82 1.43 -5.57 1.20
N ARG A 83 0.41 -6.36 1.51
CA ARG A 83 -0.85 -6.37 0.76
C ARG A 83 -2.00 -6.73 1.69
N ARG A 84 -3.13 -6.06 1.49
CA ARG A 84 -4.41 -6.38 2.12
C ARG A 84 -5.49 -6.50 1.06
N ASP A 85 -6.15 -7.63 1.04
CA ASP A 85 -7.30 -7.90 0.20
C ASP A 85 -8.55 -7.91 1.07
N VAL A 86 -9.60 -7.22 0.63
CA VAL A 86 -10.92 -7.26 1.26
C VAL A 86 -11.91 -7.79 0.23
N LEU A 87 -12.52 -8.92 0.52
CA LEU A 87 -13.57 -9.49 -0.31
C LEU A 87 -14.89 -8.84 0.11
N THR A 88 -15.52 -8.13 -0.82
CA THR A 88 -16.88 -7.63 -0.62
C THR A 88 -17.86 -8.79 -0.72
N GLY A 89 -18.80 -8.91 0.22
CA GLY A 89 -19.90 -9.86 0.11
C GLY A 89 -20.78 -9.64 -1.12
N ALA A 90 -21.74 -10.55 -1.33
CA ALA A 90 -22.74 -10.40 -2.37
C ALA A 90 -23.47 -9.04 -2.26
N PRO A 91 -23.83 -8.38 -3.37
CA PRO A 91 -23.79 -8.89 -4.76
C PRO A 91 -22.47 -8.63 -5.50
N LEU A 92 -21.56 -7.83 -4.94
CA LEU A 92 -20.39 -7.35 -5.68
C LEU A 92 -19.33 -8.44 -5.88
N ASN A 93 -19.05 -9.27 -4.87
CA ASN A 93 -18.04 -10.35 -4.93
C ASN A 93 -16.68 -9.88 -5.49
N GLN A 94 -16.31 -8.62 -5.25
CA GLN A 94 -15.05 -8.03 -5.70
C GLN A 94 -13.96 -8.18 -4.63
N THR A 95 -12.72 -8.32 -5.08
CA THR A 95 -11.55 -8.30 -4.20
C THR A 95 -10.88 -6.95 -4.28
N LEU A 96 -11.04 -6.14 -3.24
CA LEU A 96 -10.42 -4.83 -3.13
C LEU A 96 -8.99 -4.99 -2.60
N THR A 97 -8.01 -4.83 -3.48
CA THR A 97 -6.59 -5.01 -3.15
C THR A 97 -5.93 -3.68 -2.78
N THR A 98 -5.33 -3.59 -1.61
CA THR A 98 -4.47 -2.47 -1.21
C THR A 98 -3.04 -2.96 -1.04
N ALA A 99 -2.10 -2.35 -1.76
CA ALA A 99 -0.67 -2.68 -1.63
C ALA A 99 0.09 -1.57 -0.90
N TYR A 100 1.05 -1.98 -0.09
CA TYR A 100 1.93 -1.12 0.69
C TYR A 100 3.35 -1.32 0.17
N VAL A 101 3.97 -0.21 -0.23
CA VAL A 101 5.26 -0.22 -0.89
C VAL A 101 6.29 0.42 0.00
N TYR A 102 7.39 -0.28 0.22
CA TYR A 102 8.50 0.15 1.04
C TYR A 102 9.69 0.58 0.18
N ASP A 103 10.44 1.58 0.63
CA ASP A 103 11.71 1.97 0.03
C ASP A 103 12.86 1.02 0.40
N SER A 104 14.04 1.26 -0.14
CA SER A 104 15.27 0.51 0.19
C SER A 104 15.72 0.64 1.64
N TYR A 105 15.20 1.64 2.37
CA TYR A 105 15.43 1.86 3.80
C TYR A 105 14.30 1.32 4.67
N GLU A 106 13.44 0.47 4.12
CA GLU A 106 12.37 -0.21 4.86
C GLU A 106 11.24 0.71 5.34
N ARG A 107 11.15 1.93 4.81
CA ARG A 107 10.12 2.93 5.17
C ARG A 107 8.98 2.89 4.16
N LEU A 108 7.75 3.17 4.61
CA LEU A 108 6.58 3.22 3.74
C LEU A 108 6.72 4.37 2.74
N ALA A 109 6.85 4.05 1.47
CA ALA A 109 7.05 4.98 0.36
C ALA A 109 5.76 5.29 -0.38
N ALA A 110 4.87 4.31 -0.54
CA ALA A 110 3.57 4.51 -1.17
C ALA A 110 2.52 3.54 -0.64
N VAL A 111 1.26 3.95 -0.68
CA VAL A 111 0.10 3.07 -0.53
C VAL A 111 -0.70 3.14 -1.82
N ILE A 112 -1.01 1.98 -2.36
CA ILE A 112 -1.73 1.78 -3.63
C ILE A 112 -3.12 1.24 -3.28
N PRO A 113 -4.17 2.07 -3.31
CA PRO A 113 -5.54 1.60 -3.07
C PRO A 113 -6.11 0.82 -4.26
N PRO A 114 -7.29 0.18 -4.10
CA PRO A 114 -7.87 -0.72 -5.10
C PRO A 114 -7.98 -0.14 -6.50
N LYS A 115 -8.52 1.08 -6.63
CA LYS A 115 -8.69 1.73 -7.95
C LYS A 115 -7.36 2.00 -8.66
N LEU A 116 -6.33 2.38 -7.91
CA LEU A 116 -4.98 2.57 -8.46
C LEU A 116 -4.32 1.23 -8.78
N TYR A 117 -4.53 0.22 -7.95
CA TYR A 117 -4.01 -1.13 -8.17
C TYR A 117 -4.54 -1.73 -9.48
N ASP A 118 -5.85 -1.64 -9.73
CA ASP A 118 -6.48 -2.11 -10.96
C ASP A 118 -5.98 -1.34 -12.20
N TYR A 119 -5.79 -0.03 -12.06
CA TYR A 119 -5.20 0.79 -13.11
C TYR A 119 -3.76 0.34 -13.43
N LEU A 120 -2.94 0.10 -12.40
CA LEU A 120 -1.57 -0.36 -12.59
C LEU A 120 -1.52 -1.73 -13.28
N LEU A 121 -2.39 -2.68 -12.90
CA LEU A 121 -2.51 -3.98 -13.55
C LEU A 121 -2.90 -3.88 -15.03
N SER A 122 -3.84 -2.99 -15.37
CA SER A 122 -4.25 -2.79 -16.77
C SER A 122 -3.15 -2.19 -17.66
N ASN A 123 -2.11 -1.59 -17.06
CA ASN A 123 -0.94 -1.05 -17.76
C ASN A 123 0.26 -2.03 -17.76
N ASN A 124 0.03 -3.32 -17.51
CA ASN A 124 1.02 -4.43 -17.57
C ASN A 124 2.22 -4.34 -16.61
N LEU A 125 2.40 -3.26 -15.85
CA LEU A 125 3.47 -3.13 -14.83
C LEU A 125 4.90 -3.38 -15.35
N THR A 126 5.14 -3.29 -16.65
CA THR A 126 6.44 -3.56 -17.29
C THR A 126 7.35 -2.34 -17.37
N THR A 127 6.88 -1.18 -16.94
CA THR A 127 7.61 0.10 -16.96
C THR A 127 7.57 0.78 -15.60
N ASP A 128 8.54 1.65 -15.36
CA ASP A 128 8.59 2.48 -14.15
C ASP A 128 7.35 3.40 -14.08
N PHE A 129 6.78 3.49 -12.88
CA PHE A 129 5.71 4.43 -12.53
C PHE A 129 6.31 5.57 -11.70
N LEU A 130 6.27 6.79 -12.20
CA LEU A 130 6.83 7.94 -11.48
C LEU A 130 5.93 8.34 -10.30
N LEU A 131 6.48 8.37 -9.08
CA LEU A 131 5.75 8.69 -7.85
C LEU A 131 5.67 10.19 -7.57
N PHE A 132 6.64 10.94 -8.08
CA PHE A 132 6.87 12.34 -7.80
C PHE A 132 7.30 13.06 -9.08
N THR A 133 7.43 14.38 -9.07
CA THR A 133 8.20 15.12 -10.08
C THR A 133 9.17 16.04 -9.35
N ASP A 134 10.29 16.35 -9.99
CA ASP A 134 11.29 17.28 -9.42
C ASP A 134 10.82 18.74 -9.45
N ALA A 135 9.70 19.02 -10.14
CA ALA A 135 9.13 20.34 -10.32
C ALA A 135 7.73 20.46 -9.66
N GLY A 136 7.72 20.69 -8.35
CA GLY A 136 6.54 21.12 -7.61
C GLY A 136 5.46 20.04 -7.41
N PHE A 137 4.20 20.48 -7.36
CA PHE A 137 3.03 19.64 -7.01
C PHE A 137 2.50 18.78 -8.16
N THR A 138 3.18 18.80 -9.32
CA THR A 138 2.69 18.11 -10.51
C THR A 138 2.92 16.62 -10.38
N LEU A 139 1.88 15.83 -10.61
CA LEU A 139 1.96 14.38 -10.74
C LEU A 139 1.89 14.01 -12.23
N PRO A 140 2.74 13.08 -12.71
CA PRO A 140 2.73 12.69 -14.10
C PRO A 140 1.50 11.85 -14.46
N ASN A 141 0.86 11.22 -13.46
CA ASN A 141 -0.32 10.40 -13.67
C ASN A 141 -1.53 10.91 -12.85
N PRO A 142 -2.65 11.30 -13.51
CA PRO A 142 -3.83 11.81 -12.82
C PRO A 142 -4.51 10.76 -11.94
N VAL A 143 -4.45 9.47 -12.31
CA VAL A 143 -5.04 8.39 -11.52
C VAL A 143 -4.33 8.24 -10.18
N PHE A 144 -3.01 8.42 -10.14
CA PHE A 144 -2.26 8.45 -8.89
C PHE A 144 -2.57 9.70 -8.07
N LYS A 145 -2.74 10.86 -8.71
CA LYS A 145 -3.15 12.09 -8.00
C LYS A 145 -4.48 11.91 -7.27
N GLU A 146 -5.43 11.23 -7.88
CA GLU A 146 -6.75 11.04 -7.29
C GLU A 146 -6.81 9.92 -6.24
N ASN A 147 -5.92 8.93 -6.31
CA ASN A 147 -6.08 7.68 -5.55
C ASN A 147 -4.84 7.25 -4.76
N GLY A 148 -3.65 7.69 -5.15
CA GLY A 148 -2.39 7.24 -4.56
C GLY A 148 -2.02 7.99 -3.29
N TYR A 149 -1.27 7.31 -2.42
CA TYR A 149 -0.59 7.94 -1.30
C TYR A 149 0.91 7.76 -1.50
N ALA A 150 1.68 8.81 -1.31
CA ALA A 150 3.14 8.77 -1.44
C ALA A 150 3.80 9.48 -0.27
N TYR A 151 4.98 9.00 0.11
CA TYR A 151 5.77 9.54 1.19
C TYR A 151 7.24 9.59 0.75
N GLN A 152 7.88 10.74 0.92
CA GLN A 152 9.32 10.86 0.71
C GLN A 152 9.98 11.37 1.98
N TYR A 153 11.16 10.83 2.22
CA TYR A 153 11.97 11.13 3.39
C TYR A 153 13.30 11.74 2.98
N ASP A 154 13.88 12.54 3.87
CA ASP A 154 15.27 12.95 3.74
C ASP A 154 16.25 11.83 4.15
N ALA A 155 17.55 12.12 4.04
CA ALA A 155 18.62 11.22 4.46
C ALA A 155 18.63 10.90 5.96
N ARG A 156 17.92 11.69 6.78
CA ARG A 156 17.78 11.51 8.24
C ARG A 156 16.51 10.74 8.60
N GLY A 157 15.68 10.35 7.64
CA GLY A 157 14.43 9.63 7.89
C GLY A 157 13.22 10.50 8.20
N ARG A 158 13.33 11.83 8.05
CA ARG A 158 12.21 12.75 8.29
C ARG A 158 11.37 12.87 7.04
N LEU A 159 10.04 12.85 7.18
CA LEU A 159 9.09 13.00 6.07
C LEU A 159 9.14 14.43 5.53
N ILE A 160 9.58 14.61 4.28
CA ILE A 160 9.75 15.93 3.63
C ILE A 160 8.66 16.26 2.61
N ARG A 161 8.03 15.24 2.02
CA ARG A 161 6.82 15.40 1.21
C ARG A 161 5.89 14.22 1.42
N LYS A 162 4.60 14.50 1.46
CA LYS A 162 3.54 13.50 1.43
C LYS A 162 2.49 13.89 0.40
N HIS A 163 1.93 12.90 -0.27
CA HIS A 163 0.76 13.06 -1.11
C HIS A 163 -0.39 12.28 -0.50
N VAL A 164 -1.53 12.94 -0.42
CA VAL A 164 -2.78 12.34 0.04
C VAL A 164 -3.82 12.55 -1.05
N ALA A 165 -4.46 11.45 -1.47
CA ALA A 165 -5.57 11.49 -2.40
C ALA A 165 -6.60 12.56 -1.98
N SER A 166 -7.03 13.41 -2.91
CA SER A 166 -7.93 14.57 -2.70
C SER A 166 -7.33 15.80 -2.01
N ALA A 167 -6.32 15.67 -1.15
CA ALA A 167 -5.66 16.83 -0.51
C ALA A 167 -4.45 17.34 -1.30
N GLY A 168 -3.84 16.49 -2.14
CA GLY A 168 -2.66 16.84 -2.93
C GLY A 168 -1.37 16.65 -2.14
N TRP A 169 -0.32 17.38 -2.52
CA TRP A 169 0.95 17.34 -1.78
C TRP A 169 0.98 18.27 -0.58
N THR A 170 1.70 17.84 0.45
CA THR A 170 2.18 18.66 1.55
C THR A 170 3.71 18.58 1.56
N TYR A 171 4.36 19.75 1.59
CA TYR A 171 5.81 19.87 1.78
C TYR A 171 6.11 20.23 3.23
N LEU A 172 7.09 19.55 3.81
CA LEU A 172 7.50 19.70 5.21
C LEU A 172 8.98 20.08 5.25
N VAL A 173 9.27 21.26 5.80
CA VAL A 173 10.63 21.77 5.93
C VAL A 173 11.02 21.79 7.41
N TYR A 174 12.20 21.28 7.70
CA TYR A 174 12.73 21.18 9.06
C TYR A 174 14.02 22.00 9.21
N ASP A 175 14.24 22.52 10.41
CA ASP A 175 15.53 23.11 10.76
C ASP A 175 16.60 22.03 11.10
N LYS A 176 17.79 22.51 11.48
CA LYS A 176 18.91 21.65 11.92
C LYS A 176 18.65 20.95 13.26
N GLN A 177 17.71 21.45 14.05
CA GLN A 177 17.32 20.92 15.36
C GLN A 177 16.11 19.96 15.26
N ASP A 178 15.76 19.51 14.05
CA ASP A 178 14.66 18.58 13.77
C ASP A 178 13.26 19.12 14.08
N ARG A 179 13.10 20.44 14.10
CA ARG A 179 11.79 21.08 14.29
C ARG A 179 11.17 21.41 12.94
N LEU A 180 9.88 21.13 12.78
CA LEU A 180 9.11 21.55 11.61
C LEU A 180 8.98 23.08 11.63
N VAL A 181 9.54 23.73 10.60
CA VAL A 181 9.52 25.20 10.48
C VAL A 181 8.51 25.70 9.45
N MET A 182 8.14 24.85 8.50
CA MET A 182 7.15 25.19 7.47
C MET A 182 6.43 23.92 7.03
N SER A 183 5.11 24.05 6.87
CA SER A 183 4.25 23.12 6.15
C SER A 183 3.58 23.90 5.04
N GLN A 184 3.59 23.37 3.82
CA GLN A 184 2.93 24.00 2.67
C GLN A 184 2.11 22.97 1.92
N ASP A 185 0.80 23.17 1.88
CA ASP A 185 -0.13 22.33 1.13
C ASP A 185 -0.33 22.87 -0.30
N GLU A 186 -0.77 22.00 -1.21
CA GLU A 186 -1.05 22.37 -2.62
C GLU A 186 -2.10 23.49 -2.71
N GLN A 187 -3.06 23.49 -1.78
CA GLN A 187 -4.17 24.45 -1.73
C GLN A 187 -3.77 25.82 -1.17
N ASP A 188 -2.64 25.91 -0.46
CA ASP A 188 -2.14 27.16 0.12
C ASP A 188 -1.32 28.00 -0.88
N ARG A 189 -1.27 27.57 -2.15
CA ARG A 189 -0.56 28.29 -3.21
C ARG A 189 -1.43 29.46 -3.72
N PRO A 190 -0.88 30.69 -3.83
CA PRO A 190 -1.57 31.81 -4.45
C PRO A 190 -1.82 31.60 -5.95
#